data_AF-A0A654AJ23-F1
#
_entry.id   AF-A0A654AJ23-F1
#
_cell.length_a   1.000
_cell.length_b   1.000
_cell.length_c   1.000
_cell.angle_alpha   90.00
_cell.angle_beta   90.00
_cell.angle_gamma   90.00
#
_symmetry.space_group_name_H-M   'P 1'
#
loop_
_entity.id
_entity.type
_entity.pdbx_description
1 polymer ?
#
loop_
_entity_poly.entity_id
_entity_poly.type
_entity_poly.pdbx_seq_one_letter_code
_entity_poly.pdbx_strand_id
1 'polypeptide(L)' 'MSIDDTIIDTPEGPMTYAEWKKKNPVQLPSRRTKGKDLPNKVKRRTDE' A
#
# COMPACT_ATOMS: atom_id res chain seq x y z
N MET A 1 -1.15 1.85 -19.71
CA MET A 1 -1.08 0.64 -18.86
C MET A 1 -1.53 1.05 -17.46
N SER A 2 -2.46 0.30 -16.85
CA SER A 2 -2.85 0.54 -15.47
C SER A 2 -1.76 0.03 -14.55
N ILE A 3 -1.50 0.73 -13.44
CA ILE A 3 -0.50 0.28 -12.45
C ILE A 3 -0.91 -1.05 -11.80
N ASP A 4 -2.20 -1.36 -11.82
CA ASP A 4 -2.78 -2.56 -11.22
C ASP A 4 -2.39 -3.84 -11.96
N ASP A 5 -2.11 -3.75 -13.27
CA ASP A 5 -1.66 -4.87 -14.11
C ASP A 5 -0.16 -5.13 -13.99
N THR A 6 0.56 -4.33 -13.21
CA THR A 6 2.00 -4.47 -13.02
C THR A 6 2.28 -5.74 -12.23
N ILE A 7 3.11 -6.63 -12.80
CA ILE A 7 3.58 -7.82 -12.09
C ILE A 7 4.68 -7.39 -11.12
N ILE A 8 4.53 -7.77 -9.85
CA ILE A 8 5.50 -7.51 -8.79
C ILE A 8 6.00 -8.83 -8.20
N ASP A 9 7.28 -8.87 -7.85
CA ASP A 9 7.83 -9.98 -7.07
C ASP A 9 7.48 -9.81 -5.60
N THR A 10 6.84 -10.82 -5.03
CA THR A 10 6.45 -10.83 -3.61
C THR A 10 7.00 -12.08 -2.92
N PRO A 11 7.11 -12.09 -1.58
CA PRO A 11 7.57 -13.27 -0.83
C PRO A 11 6.72 -14.53 -1.04
N GLU A 12 5.46 -14.38 -1.46
CA GLU A 12 4.52 -15.49 -1.73
C GLU A 12 4.56 -15.96 -3.21
N GLY A 13 5.36 -15.30 -4.05
CA GLY A 13 5.43 -15.53 -5.50
C GLY A 13 5.07 -14.27 -6.32
N PRO A 14 5.33 -14.28 -7.64
CA PRO A 14 4.96 -13.18 -8.51
C PRO A 14 3.43 -13.07 -8.60
N MET A 15 2.91 -11.86 -8.38
CA MET A 15 1.47 -11.58 -8.52
C MET A 15 1.25 -10.17 -9.06
N THR A 16 0.02 -9.85 -9.45
CA THR A 16 -0.31 -8.50 -9.90
C THR A 16 -0.33 -7.51 -8.73
N TYR A 17 -0.04 -6.24 -9.01
CA TYR A 17 -0.12 -5.18 -8.02
C TYR A 17 -1.53 -5.05 -7.43
N ALA A 18 -2.57 -5.37 -8.22
CA ALA A 18 -3.96 -5.46 -7.76
C ALA A 18 -4.17 -6.55 -6.70
N GLU A 19 -3.66 -7.77 -6.94
CA GLU A 19 -3.76 -8.89 -6.00
C GLU A 19 -2.99 -8.60 -4.71
N TRP A 20 -1.81 -7.99 -4.84
CA TRP A 20 -1.01 -7.59 -3.69
C TRP A 20 -1.73 -6.54 -2.83
N LYS A 21 -2.36 -5.53 -3.42
CA LYS A 21 -3.14 -4.51 -2.68
C LYS A 21 -4.34 -5.08 -1.93
N LYS A 22 -4.99 -6.14 -2.46
CA LYS A 22 -6.10 -6.82 -1.76
C LYS A 22 -5.62 -7.44 -0.45
N LYS A 23 -4.42 -8.01 -0.45
CA LYS A 23 -3.78 -8.59 0.74
C LYS A 23 -3.14 -7.54 1.64
N ASN A 24 -2.64 -6.45 1.06
CA ASN A 24 -1.92 -5.37 1.73
C ASN A 24 -2.62 -4.04 1.46
N PRO A 25 -3.68 -3.69 2.22
CA PRO A 25 -4.44 -2.47 1.97
C PRO A 25 -3.54 -1.25 2.18
N VAL A 26 -3.11 -0.65 1.08
CA VAL A 26 -2.35 0.61 1.10
C VAL A 26 -3.32 1.72 1.46
N GLN A 27 -3.17 2.30 2.66
CA GLN A 27 -3.97 3.45 3.03
C GLN A 27 -3.58 4.64 2.16
N LEU A 28 -4.36 4.88 1.10
CA LEU A 28 -4.19 6.09 0.30
C LEU A 28 -4.53 7.30 1.18
N PRO A 29 -3.68 8.33 1.19
CA PRO A 29 -3.99 9.55 1.91
C PRO A 29 -5.30 10.13 1.37
N SER A 30 -6.23 10.39 2.28
CA SER A 30 -7.45 11.14 2.01
C SER A 30 -7.16 12.43 1.23
N ARG A 31 -8.13 12.94 0.46
CA ARG A 31 -8.06 14.27 -0.17
C ARG A 31 -7.61 15.37 0.80
N ARG A 32 -7.94 15.26 2.09
CA ARG A 32 -7.57 16.24 3.13
C ARG A 32 -6.10 16.14 3.56
N THR A 33 -5.48 14.98 3.37
CA THR A 33 -4.14 14.61 3.83
C THR A 33 -3.15 14.43 2.67
N LYS A 34 -3.64 14.39 1.42
CA LYS A 34 -2.84 14.30 0.20
C LYS A 34 -1.92 15.53 0.07
N GLY A 35 -0.62 15.30 -0.03
CA GLY A 35 0.39 16.37 -0.18
C GLY A 35 0.79 17.07 1.11
N LYS A 36 0.23 16.67 2.27
CA LYS A 36 0.72 17.13 3.57
C LYS A 36 1.75 16.12 4.06
N ASP A 37 2.84 16.62 4.64
CA ASP A 37 3.82 15.78 5.35
C ASP A 37 3.21 15.35 6.69
N LEU A 38 2.29 14.39 6.59
CA LEU A 38 1.65 13.78 7.74
C LEU A 38 2.44 12.54 8.09
N PRO A 39 2.72 12.31 9.39
CA PRO A 39 3.40 11.11 9.81
C PRO A 39 2.64 9.91 9.27
N ASN A 40 3.34 9.11 8.46
CA ASN A 40 2.77 7.91 7.87
C ASN A 40 2.17 7.11 9.02
N LYS A 41 0.84 6.94 9.03
CA LYS A 41 0.12 6.25 10.11
C LYS A 41 0.32 4.73 10.05
N VAL A 42 1.50 4.31 9.60
CA VAL A 42 2.04 2.98 9.81
C VAL A 42 2.28 2.91 11.31
N LYS A 43 1.33 2.32 12.06
CA LYS A 43 1.60 1.94 13.44
C LYS A 43 2.86 1.10 13.42
N ARG A 44 4.00 1.67 13.82
CA ARG A 44 5.27 0.93 13.86
C ARG A 44 5.27 -0.10 14.98
N ARG A 45 4.33 -0.03 15.92
CA ARG A 45 4.07 -1.05 16.95
C ARG A 45 2.59 -1.16 17.28
N THR A 46 2.12 -2.41 17.35
CA THR A 46 1.07 -2.81 18.30
C THR A 46 1.85 -3.08 19.60
N ASP A 47 1.49 -2.42 20.69
CA ASP A 47 2.14 -2.44 22.03
C ASP A 47 3.28 -1.44 22.25
N GLU A 48 2.93 -0.15 22.26
CA GLU A 48 3.57 0.85 23.13
C GLU A 48 2.45 1.58 23.91
#